data_AF-A0A926B8H0-F1
#
_entry.id   AF-A0A926B8H0-F1
#
_cell.length_a   1.000
_cell.length_b   1.000
_cell.length_c   1.000
_cell.angle_alpha   90.00
_cell.angle_beta   90.00
_cell.angle_gamma   90.00
#
_symmetry.space_group_name_H-M   'P 1'
#
loop_
_entity.id
_entity.type
_entity.pdbx_description
1 polymer ?
#
loop_
_entity_poly.entity_id
_entity_poly.type
_entity_poly.pdbx_seq_one_letter_code
_entity_poly.pdbx_strand_id
1 'polypeptide(L)'
;MPIPLFWLLNALVLTSACNLNQEGVRPPANRIFFPGGAFMEDAGPGLGKWLYVVNSNSDLRYNAGTVAAVNLARVRQDYPFDATRLDAAGNPKKWQVCRRDSRWVPPANVGPDDRCCWDFLDPNVLSCDEQIYVNADSSVRIGNFGGRPVMQQLPDRRRMFVPVRGDASIGMIQVTSTPDGVSLLCTGPRTD
;
A
#
# COMPACT_ATOMS: atom_id res chain seq x y z
N MET A 1 -37.39 -38.41 6.80
CA MET A 1 -35.96 -38.78 6.82
C MET A 1 -35.14 -37.49 6.89
N PRO A 2 -34.51 -37.17 8.03
CA PRO A 2 -33.74 -35.93 8.18
C PRO A 2 -32.32 -36.10 7.64
N ILE A 3 -31.86 -35.10 6.89
CA ILE A 3 -30.51 -34.99 6.32
C ILE A 3 -29.53 -34.70 7.48
N PRO A 4 -28.41 -35.44 7.62
CA PRO A 4 -27.53 -35.28 8.78
C PRO A 4 -26.75 -33.96 8.72
N LEU A 5 -26.88 -33.22 9.82
CA LEU A 5 -26.23 -31.97 10.18
C LEU A 5 -24.73 -32.18 10.48
N PHE A 6 -23.93 -32.61 9.49
CA PHE A 6 -22.52 -33.02 9.72
C PHE A 6 -21.47 -32.35 8.80
N TRP A 7 -21.81 -31.28 8.09
CA TRP A 7 -20.90 -30.61 7.13
C TRP A 7 -20.74 -29.09 7.33
N LEU A 8 -20.83 -28.60 8.57
CA LEU A 8 -20.60 -27.17 8.89
C LEU A 8 -19.61 -26.97 10.05
N LEU A 9 -18.47 -27.67 10.04
CA LEU A 9 -17.37 -27.37 10.95
C LEU A 9 -16.12 -26.92 10.19
N ASN A 10 -15.84 -25.62 10.36
CA ASN A 10 -14.51 -25.05 10.53
C ASN A 10 -13.53 -25.14 9.36
N ALA A 11 -13.69 -24.22 8.41
CA ALA A 11 -12.55 -23.55 7.79
C ALA A 11 -12.51 -22.08 8.25
N LEU A 12 -12.43 -21.87 9.57
CA LEU A 12 -12.06 -20.56 10.13
C LEU A 12 -10.54 -20.43 9.93
N VAL A 13 -10.13 -20.10 8.70
CA VAL A 13 -8.73 -19.83 8.41
C VAL A 13 -8.37 -18.55 9.15
N LEU A 14 -7.61 -18.71 10.23
CA LEU A 14 -7.00 -17.65 11.02
C LEU A 14 -6.21 -16.72 10.07
N THR A 15 -6.81 -15.60 9.71
CA THR A 15 -6.07 -14.45 9.22
C THR A 15 -5.24 -13.94 10.40
N SER A 16 -4.00 -14.43 10.49
CA SER A 16 -3.03 -13.92 11.45
C SER A 16 -2.66 -12.49 11.04
N ALA A 17 -3.48 -11.54 11.48
CA ALA A 17 -3.13 -10.13 11.40
C ALA A 17 -1.86 -9.93 12.22
N CYS A 18 -0.85 -9.27 11.63
CA CYS A 18 0.39 -8.90 12.32
C CYS A 18 0.06 -8.27 13.66
N ASN A 19 0.23 -8.98 14.77
CA ASN A 19 -0.21 -8.50 16.07
C ASN A 19 0.98 -7.82 16.76
N LEU A 20 0.89 -6.51 16.87
CA LEU A 20 1.82 -5.71 17.63
C LEU A 20 1.12 -5.40 18.94
N ASN A 21 1.81 -5.65 20.06
CA ASN A 21 1.28 -5.36 21.39
C ASN A 21 1.48 -3.87 21.69
N GLN A 22 0.82 -2.99 20.92
CA GLN A 22 0.89 -1.54 21.05
C GLN A 22 -0.51 -0.93 21.12
N GLU A 23 -0.75 -0.17 22.18
CA GLU A 23 -1.99 0.58 22.40
C GLU A 23 -2.08 1.80 21.48
N GLY A 24 -3.31 2.20 21.12
CA GLY A 24 -3.57 3.45 20.40
C GLY A 24 -4.39 3.28 19.11
N VAL A 25 -4.40 4.33 18.28
CA VAL A 25 -5.21 4.38 17.07
C VAL A 25 -4.60 3.50 15.98
N ARG A 26 -5.40 2.58 15.44
CA ARG A 26 -4.95 1.72 14.34
C ARG A 26 -4.68 2.54 13.07
N PRO A 27 -3.56 2.31 12.37
CA PRO A 27 -3.30 3.01 11.11
C PRO A 27 -4.30 2.60 10.03
N PRO A 28 -4.71 3.52 9.13
CA PRO A 28 -5.51 3.21 7.96
C PRO A 28 -4.74 2.28 7.01
N ALA A 29 -5.43 1.26 6.48
CA ALA A 29 -4.81 0.27 5.60
C ALA A 29 -4.62 0.76 4.15
N ASN A 30 -5.29 1.84 3.76
CA ASN A 30 -5.34 2.34 2.39
C ASN A 30 -4.59 3.66 2.19
N ARG A 31 -3.70 4.07 3.11
CA ARG A 31 -3.03 5.38 3.04
C ARG A 31 -1.52 5.31 3.18
N ILE A 32 -0.86 6.33 2.65
CA ILE A 32 0.54 6.60 2.93
C ILE A 32 0.60 7.72 3.99
N PHE A 33 1.44 7.53 5.00
CA PHE A 33 1.64 8.50 6.08
C PHE A 33 3.08 8.40 6.59
N PHE A 34 3.78 9.53 6.68
CA PHE A 34 5.17 9.62 7.13
C PHE A 34 6.06 8.49 6.56
N PRO A 35 6.19 8.40 5.22
CA PRO A 35 6.94 7.32 4.59
C PRO A 35 8.41 7.36 5.04
N GLY A 36 8.90 6.23 5.58
CA GLY A 36 10.30 6.06 6.01
C GLY A 36 11.17 5.31 4.99
N GLY A 37 10.55 4.78 3.94
CA GLY A 37 11.24 4.13 2.85
C GLY A 37 10.28 3.49 1.85
N ALA A 38 10.81 3.12 0.70
CA ALA A 38 10.07 2.38 -0.31
C ALA A 38 10.98 1.41 -1.05
N PHE A 39 10.38 0.37 -1.63
CA PHE A 39 11.07 -0.61 -2.46
C PHE A 39 10.16 -1.00 -3.63
N MET A 40 10.68 -0.85 -4.85
CA MET A 40 10.00 -1.30 -6.05
C MET A 40 10.43 -2.73 -6.35
N GLU A 41 9.47 -3.58 -6.70
CA GLU A 41 9.78 -4.94 -7.06
C GLU A 41 10.57 -5.00 -8.38
N ASP A 42 11.78 -5.57 -8.30
CA ASP A 42 12.80 -5.60 -9.35
C ASP A 42 13.06 -6.99 -9.92
N ALA A 43 12.31 -8.00 -9.48
CA ALA A 43 12.36 -9.37 -9.98
C ALA A 43 11.08 -10.15 -9.66
N GLY A 44 10.84 -11.25 -10.40
CA GLY A 44 9.71 -12.16 -10.17
C GLY A 44 8.38 -11.68 -10.77
N PRO A 45 7.25 -12.32 -10.41
CA PRO A 45 5.94 -12.05 -11.03
C PRO A 45 5.40 -10.61 -10.84
N GLY A 46 5.91 -9.89 -9.83
CA GLY A 46 5.54 -8.51 -9.54
C GLY A 46 6.52 -7.46 -10.07
N LEU A 47 7.54 -7.86 -10.84
CA LEU A 47 8.52 -6.96 -11.48
C LEU A 47 7.82 -5.73 -12.11
N GLY A 48 8.15 -4.54 -11.61
CA GLY A 48 7.63 -3.26 -12.11
C GLY A 48 6.12 -3.02 -11.92
N LYS A 49 5.43 -3.87 -11.15
CA LYS A 49 3.97 -3.78 -10.89
C LYS A 49 3.64 -3.23 -9.51
N TRP A 50 4.50 -3.46 -8.53
CA TRP A 50 4.25 -3.11 -7.14
C TRP A 50 5.37 -2.25 -6.57
N LEU A 51 4.98 -1.20 -5.87
CA LEU A 51 5.85 -0.41 -4.99
C LEU A 51 5.39 -0.66 -3.55
N TYR A 52 6.31 -1.08 -2.69
CA TYR A 52 6.03 -1.28 -1.27
C TYR A 52 6.51 -0.05 -0.50
N VAL A 53 5.58 0.65 0.14
CA VAL A 53 5.86 1.86 0.90
C VAL A 53 5.81 1.54 2.38
N VAL A 54 6.86 1.90 3.11
CA VAL A 54 6.93 1.78 4.57
C VAL A 54 6.46 3.08 5.18
N ASN A 55 5.29 3.06 5.79
CA ASN A 55 4.81 4.12 6.65
C ASN A 55 5.49 3.97 8.02
N SER A 56 6.39 4.90 8.34
CA SER A 56 7.26 4.77 9.52
C SER A 56 6.52 5.04 10.83
N ASN A 57 5.39 5.75 10.80
CA ASN A 57 4.73 6.27 12.00
C ASN A 57 5.66 7.11 12.89
N SER A 58 6.55 7.92 12.28
CA SER A 58 7.51 8.74 13.03
C SER A 58 6.86 9.89 13.80
N ASP A 59 5.63 10.27 13.47
CA ASP A 59 4.83 11.25 14.20
C ASP A 59 4.01 10.64 15.35
N LEU A 60 4.09 9.32 15.54
CA LEU A 60 3.39 8.55 16.59
C LEU A 60 1.88 8.80 16.63
N ARG A 61 1.28 9.14 15.49
CA ARG A 61 -0.17 9.33 15.37
C ARG A 61 -0.94 8.02 15.53
N TYR A 62 -0.32 6.91 15.11
CA TYR A 62 -0.90 5.59 15.18
C TYR A 62 -0.16 4.70 16.17
N ASN A 63 -0.71 3.53 16.45
CA ASN A 63 -0.08 2.51 17.29
C ASN A 63 0.88 1.59 16.53
N ALA A 64 1.14 1.84 15.25
CA ALA A 64 2.01 1.02 14.42
C ALA A 64 2.42 1.76 13.14
N GLY A 65 3.59 1.40 12.60
CA GLY A 65 3.90 1.62 11.20
C GLY A 65 3.15 0.62 10.30
N THR A 66 3.18 0.84 8.99
CA THR A 66 2.68 -0.15 8.03
C THR A 66 3.61 -0.32 6.85
N VAL A 67 3.48 -1.46 6.17
CA VAL A 67 3.93 -1.62 4.79
C VAL A 67 2.70 -1.72 3.92
N ALA A 68 2.56 -0.81 2.97
CA ALA A 68 1.45 -0.75 2.03
C ALA A 68 1.94 -1.05 0.61
N ALA A 69 1.23 -1.92 -0.11
CA ALA A 69 1.50 -2.16 -1.53
C ALA A 69 0.76 -1.14 -2.40
N VAL A 70 1.48 -0.52 -3.33
CA VAL A 70 0.98 0.46 -4.29
C VAL A 70 0.99 -0.15 -5.68
N ASN A 71 -0.15 -0.09 -6.38
CA ASN A 71 -0.35 -0.64 -7.71
C ASN A 71 0.17 0.32 -8.79
N LEU A 72 1.36 0.02 -9.34
CA LEU A 72 1.99 0.85 -10.36
C LEU A 72 1.32 0.74 -11.74
N ALA A 73 0.54 -0.30 -11.99
CA ALA A 73 -0.23 -0.39 -13.22
C ALA A 73 -1.38 0.63 -13.24
N ARG A 74 -2.04 0.88 -12.09
CA ARG A 74 -3.02 1.96 -11.95
C ARG A 74 -2.36 3.34 -12.07
N VAL A 75 -1.22 3.54 -11.41
CA VAL A 75 -0.44 4.78 -11.56
C VAL A 75 -0.11 5.06 -13.04
N ARG A 76 0.31 4.04 -13.80
CA ARG A 76 0.59 4.18 -15.23
C ARG A 76 -0.65 4.53 -16.07
N GLN A 77 -1.83 4.05 -15.68
CA GLN A 77 -3.08 4.39 -16.36
C GLN A 77 -3.45 5.87 -16.16
N ASP A 78 -3.18 6.41 -14.98
CA ASP A 78 -3.50 7.79 -14.62
C ASP A 78 -2.40 8.78 -14.99
N TYR A 79 -1.15 8.31 -15.13
CA TYR A 79 0.02 9.05 -15.62
C TYR A 79 0.60 8.42 -16.92
N PRO A 80 -0.11 8.50 -18.05
CA PRO A 80 0.36 7.94 -19.31
C PRO A 80 1.48 8.80 -19.93
N PHE A 81 2.57 8.16 -20.34
CA PHE A 81 3.75 8.81 -20.94
C PHE A 81 3.56 9.28 -22.42
N ASP A 82 2.33 9.29 -22.95
CA ASP A 82 2.08 9.55 -24.37
C ASP A 82 1.64 11.00 -24.65
N ALA A 83 2.36 11.66 -25.58
CA ALA A 83 2.11 13.01 -26.08
C ALA A 83 0.73 13.21 -26.74
N THR A 84 0.05 12.16 -27.20
CA THR A 84 -1.30 12.26 -27.81
C THR A 84 -2.41 12.63 -26.83
N ARG A 85 -2.13 12.51 -25.52
CA ARG A 85 -3.08 12.81 -24.44
C ARG A 85 -3.00 14.23 -23.92
N LEU A 86 -2.04 15.02 -24.38
CA LEU A 86 -1.92 16.42 -24.02
C LEU A 86 -2.97 17.26 -24.78
N ASP A 87 -3.57 18.24 -24.13
CA ASP A 87 -4.31 19.30 -24.77
C ASP A 87 -3.35 20.24 -25.52
N ALA A 88 -3.89 21.25 -26.20
CA ALA A 88 -3.07 22.21 -26.96
C ALA A 88 -2.11 23.03 -26.06
N ALA A 89 -2.28 22.99 -24.74
CA ALA A 89 -1.43 23.63 -23.75
C ALA A 89 -0.41 22.66 -23.11
N GLY A 90 -0.40 21.38 -23.49
CA GLY A 90 0.52 20.39 -22.95
C GLY A 90 0.01 19.64 -21.72
N ASN A 91 -1.27 19.77 -21.33
CA ASN A 91 -1.83 19.09 -20.15
C ASN A 91 -2.56 17.80 -20.54
N PRO A 92 -2.38 16.68 -19.82
CA PRO A 92 -3.17 15.47 -20.04
C PRO A 92 -4.69 15.72 -19.92
N LYS A 93 -5.43 15.47 -21.02
CA LYS A 93 -6.87 15.70 -21.23
C LYS A 93 -7.82 15.06 -20.19
N LYS A 94 -7.33 14.20 -19.30
CA LYS A 94 -8.15 13.45 -18.33
C LYS A 94 -8.45 14.24 -17.06
N TRP A 95 -7.51 15.08 -16.59
CA TRP A 95 -7.57 15.65 -15.25
C TRP A 95 -7.68 17.17 -15.29
N GLN A 96 -8.51 17.72 -14.42
CA GLN A 96 -8.65 19.16 -14.21
C GLN A 96 -7.44 19.74 -13.45
N VAL A 97 -7.26 21.06 -13.48
CA VAL A 97 -6.28 21.75 -12.62
C VAL A 97 -6.80 21.76 -11.18
N CYS A 98 -5.92 21.53 -10.22
CA CYS A 98 -6.25 21.57 -8.80
C CYS A 98 -6.81 22.95 -8.41
N ARG A 99 -7.75 22.97 -7.47
CA ARG A 99 -8.24 24.23 -6.92
C ARG A 99 -7.09 24.97 -6.25
N ARG A 100 -7.04 26.30 -6.37
CA ARG A 100 -6.02 27.18 -5.73
C ARG A 100 -6.06 27.16 -4.19
N ASP A 101 -6.85 26.29 -3.58
CA ASP A 101 -6.82 26.12 -2.14
C ASP A 101 -5.59 25.29 -1.75
N SER A 102 -4.62 25.95 -1.14
CA SER A 102 -3.39 25.36 -0.59
C SER A 102 -3.62 24.18 0.38
N ARG A 103 -4.86 23.93 0.81
CA ARG A 103 -5.24 22.82 1.69
C ARG A 103 -5.99 21.70 0.98
N TRP A 104 -5.95 21.65 -0.36
CA TRP A 104 -6.64 20.59 -1.09
C TRP A 104 -6.03 19.23 -0.78
N VAL A 105 -6.66 18.53 0.16
CA VAL A 105 -6.53 17.09 0.39
C VAL A 105 -7.74 16.48 -0.27
N PRO A 106 -7.58 15.63 -1.30
CA PRO A 106 -8.69 14.90 -1.88
C PRO A 106 -9.49 14.20 -0.75
N PRO A 107 -10.79 14.48 -0.60
CA PRO A 107 -11.58 13.85 0.44
C PRO A 107 -11.66 12.35 0.17
N ALA A 108 -11.52 11.52 1.20
CA ALA A 108 -11.53 10.06 1.06
C ALA A 108 -12.81 9.49 0.40
N ASN A 109 -13.85 10.32 0.30
CA ASN A 109 -15.18 10.03 -0.22
C ASN A 109 -15.52 10.74 -1.55
N VAL A 110 -14.56 11.37 -2.25
CA VAL A 110 -14.85 11.87 -3.60
C VAL A 110 -14.83 10.74 -4.64
N GLY A 111 -15.66 10.91 -5.67
CA GLY A 111 -15.75 10.02 -6.82
C GLY A 111 -14.40 9.93 -7.57
N PRO A 112 -14.22 8.90 -8.40
CA PRO A 112 -12.94 8.60 -9.05
C PRO A 112 -12.39 9.76 -9.91
N ASP A 113 -13.25 10.62 -10.45
CA ASP A 113 -12.86 11.73 -11.33
C ASP A 113 -12.25 12.94 -10.58
N ASP A 114 -12.41 13.03 -9.26
CA ASP A 114 -11.89 14.12 -8.41
C ASP A 114 -10.64 13.71 -7.61
N ARG A 115 -10.10 12.52 -7.87
CA ARG A 115 -8.98 11.97 -7.09
C ARG A 115 -7.61 12.37 -7.62
N CYS A 116 -7.53 12.94 -8.81
CA CYS A 116 -6.30 13.50 -9.38
C CYS A 116 -6.57 14.87 -9.99
N CYS A 117 -5.56 15.75 -9.96
CA CYS A 117 -5.59 17.04 -10.63
C CYS A 117 -4.16 17.53 -10.92
N TRP A 118 -4.02 18.35 -11.96
CA TRP A 118 -2.74 19.01 -12.27
C TRP A 118 -2.46 20.09 -11.25
N ASP A 119 -1.27 20.10 -10.67
CA ASP A 119 -0.88 21.10 -9.69
C ASP A 119 -1.04 22.51 -10.29
N PHE A 120 -1.58 23.41 -9.47
CA PHE A 120 -1.91 24.75 -9.94
C PHE A 120 -0.66 25.60 -10.21
N LEU A 121 0.43 25.37 -9.47
CA LEU A 121 1.68 26.12 -9.57
C LEU A 121 2.66 25.48 -10.56
N ASP A 122 2.65 24.15 -10.67
CA ASP A 122 3.45 23.40 -11.65
C ASP A 122 2.57 22.46 -12.49
N PRO A 123 2.21 22.86 -13.73
CA PRO A 123 1.34 22.05 -14.59
C PRO A 123 1.97 20.72 -15.03
N ASN A 124 3.25 20.46 -14.74
CA ASN A 124 3.88 19.17 -15.02
C ASN A 124 3.71 18.15 -13.89
N VAL A 125 3.16 18.57 -12.75
CA VAL A 125 2.97 17.72 -11.57
C VAL A 125 1.51 17.26 -11.49
N LEU A 126 1.29 15.95 -11.58
CA LEU A 126 -0.01 15.35 -11.31
C LEU A 126 -0.11 15.04 -9.81
N SER A 127 -1.00 15.73 -9.10
CA SER A 127 -1.31 15.45 -7.70
C SER A 127 -2.50 14.51 -7.61
N CYS A 128 -2.34 13.39 -6.91
CA CYS A 128 -3.38 12.36 -6.77
C CYS A 128 -3.53 11.92 -5.32
N ASP A 129 -4.77 11.57 -4.95
CA ASP A 129 -5.08 10.82 -3.73
C ASP A 129 -4.43 9.44 -3.83
N GLU A 130 -3.52 9.12 -2.90
CA GLU A 130 -2.82 7.84 -2.93
C GLU A 130 -3.75 6.64 -2.66
N GLN A 131 -4.90 6.87 -2.02
CA GLN A 131 -5.83 5.81 -1.61
C GLN A 131 -6.35 4.98 -2.79
N ILE A 132 -6.25 5.49 -4.02
CA ILE A 132 -6.66 4.76 -5.24
C ILE A 132 -5.62 3.76 -5.73
N TYR A 133 -4.36 4.00 -5.36
CA TYR A 133 -3.21 3.19 -5.74
C TYR A 133 -2.82 2.21 -4.64
N VAL A 134 -3.06 2.54 -3.37
CA VAL A 134 -2.81 1.65 -2.25
C VAL A 134 -3.80 0.49 -2.27
N ASN A 135 -3.30 -0.74 -2.28
CA ASN A 135 -4.12 -1.92 -2.09
C ASN A 135 -4.33 -2.16 -0.58
N ALA A 136 -5.52 -1.84 -0.09
CA ALA A 136 -5.86 -1.92 1.33
C ALA A 136 -5.71 -3.34 1.90
N ASP A 137 -6.03 -4.36 1.09
CA ASP A 137 -5.92 -5.78 1.46
C ASP A 137 -4.46 -6.26 1.50
N SER A 138 -3.54 -5.46 0.95
CA SER A 138 -2.10 -5.72 0.91
C SER A 138 -1.34 -4.73 1.79
N SER A 139 -1.88 -4.42 2.97
CA SER A 139 -1.22 -3.61 3.97
C SER A 139 -1.04 -4.39 5.28
N VAL A 140 0.20 -4.43 5.78
CA VAL A 140 0.56 -5.11 7.03
C VAL A 140 1.14 -4.14 8.05
N ARG A 141 0.91 -4.41 9.33
CA ARG A 141 1.46 -3.58 10.42
C ARG A 141 2.89 -3.99 10.75
N ILE A 142 3.72 -3.01 11.08
CA ILE A 142 5.07 -3.16 11.59
C ILE A 142 5.27 -2.24 12.81
N GLY A 143 6.34 -2.42 13.57
CA GLY A 143 6.66 -1.49 14.66
C GLY A 143 7.00 -0.08 14.16
N ASN A 144 7.14 0.85 15.10
CA ASN A 144 7.38 2.27 14.78
C ASN A 144 8.79 2.52 14.26
N PHE A 145 8.93 3.59 13.49
CA PHE A 145 10.17 4.03 12.87
C PHE A 145 10.76 3.00 11.90
N GLY A 146 9.90 2.41 11.07
CA GLY A 146 10.29 1.50 9.98
C GLY A 146 11.14 2.21 8.92
N GLY A 147 12.24 1.57 8.52
CA GLY A 147 13.15 2.06 7.49
C GLY A 147 12.91 1.47 6.10
N ARG A 148 13.85 1.70 5.19
CA ARG A 148 13.78 1.17 3.82
C ARG A 148 13.76 -0.38 3.83
N PRO A 149 12.77 -1.01 3.18
CA PRO A 149 12.69 -2.46 3.15
C PRO A 149 13.63 -3.05 2.08
N VAL A 150 13.94 -4.33 2.21
CA VAL A 150 14.66 -5.11 1.19
C VAL A 150 13.92 -6.42 0.90
N MET A 151 13.99 -6.89 -0.34
CA MET A 151 13.34 -8.12 -0.78
C MET A 151 14.37 -9.24 -0.94
N GLN A 152 14.10 -10.39 -0.35
CA GLN A 152 14.76 -11.65 -0.65
C GLN A 152 13.88 -12.47 -1.59
N GLN A 153 14.42 -12.77 -2.77
CA GLN A 153 13.84 -13.66 -3.76
C GLN A 153 14.35 -15.08 -3.50
N LEU A 154 13.44 -16.03 -3.25
CA LEU A 154 13.74 -17.45 -3.15
C LEU A 154 13.02 -18.20 -4.29
N PRO A 155 13.43 -19.43 -4.64
CA PRO A 155 12.80 -20.18 -5.74
C PRO A 155 11.29 -20.39 -5.58
N ASP A 156 10.82 -20.55 -4.34
CA ASP A 156 9.43 -20.89 -3.99
C ASP A 156 8.65 -19.74 -3.34
N ARG A 157 9.33 -18.69 -2.86
CA ARG A 157 8.69 -17.63 -2.07
C ARG A 157 9.46 -16.32 -2.13
N ARG A 158 8.81 -15.24 -1.69
CA ARG A 158 9.43 -13.92 -1.55
C ARG A 158 9.24 -13.43 -0.13
N ARG A 159 10.30 -12.87 0.46
CA ARG A 159 10.29 -12.34 1.82
C ARG A 159 10.85 -10.93 1.83
N MET A 160 10.08 -10.00 2.36
CA MET A 160 10.51 -8.64 2.61
C MET A 160 10.97 -8.51 4.06
N PHE A 161 12.09 -7.82 4.24
CA PHE A 161 12.65 -7.47 5.54
C PHE A 161 12.57 -5.96 5.73
N VAL A 162 12.04 -5.55 6.87
CA VAL A 162 11.91 -4.13 7.24
C VAL A 162 12.65 -3.89 8.55
N PRO A 163 13.72 -3.09 8.57
CA PRO A 163 14.34 -2.71 9.83
C PRO A 163 13.42 -1.74 10.59
N VAL A 164 13.20 -1.99 11.87
CA VAL A 164 12.32 -1.20 12.75
C VAL A 164 13.13 -0.66 13.91
N ARG A 165 13.19 0.67 14.06
CA ARG A 165 14.02 1.28 15.11
C ARG A 165 13.31 1.40 16.46
N GLY A 166 11.97 1.45 16.48
CA GLY A 166 11.21 1.66 17.72
C GLY A 166 11.39 0.55 18.75
N ASP A 167 11.63 -0.67 18.30
CA ASP A 167 11.81 -1.87 19.14
C ASP A 167 13.08 -2.67 18.77
N ALA A 168 13.97 -2.07 17.97
CA ALA A 168 15.20 -2.69 17.47
C ALA A 168 14.98 -4.08 16.82
N SER A 169 13.94 -4.21 15.99
CA SER A 169 13.55 -5.47 15.36
C SER A 169 13.69 -5.46 13.83
N ILE A 170 13.53 -6.64 13.22
CA ILE A 170 13.38 -6.81 11.77
C ILE A 170 12.00 -7.41 11.51
N GLY A 171 11.11 -6.63 10.92
CA GLY A 171 9.82 -7.10 10.42
C GLY A 171 10.01 -8.03 9.22
N MET A 172 9.49 -9.25 9.31
CA MET A 172 9.53 -10.24 8.24
C MET A 172 8.15 -10.40 7.63
N ILE A 173 8.04 -10.15 6.33
CA ILE A 173 6.77 -10.17 5.60
C ILE A 173 6.93 -11.11 4.42
N GLN A 174 6.07 -12.12 4.33
CA GLN A 174 5.94 -12.93 3.13
C GLN A 174 5.13 -12.17 2.08
N VAL A 175 5.63 -12.19 0.85
CA VAL A 175 5.01 -11.50 -0.29
C VAL A 175 4.55 -12.56 -1.27
N THR A 176 3.23 -12.67 -1.45
CA THR A 176 2.62 -13.69 -2.30
C THR A 176 1.89 -13.01 -3.45
N SER A 177 2.05 -13.51 -4.67
CA SER A 177 1.23 -13.04 -5.80
C SER A 177 -0.14 -13.70 -5.73
N THR A 178 -1.20 -12.93 -5.93
CA THR A 178 -2.57 -13.44 -6.09
C THR A 178 -3.02 -13.22 -7.54
N PRO A 179 -4.09 -13.89 -8.01
CA PRO A 179 -4.64 -13.63 -9.34
C PRO A 179 -4.96 -12.14 -9.57
N ASP A 180 -5.45 -11.48 -8.52
CA ASP A 180 -5.89 -10.07 -8.56
C ASP A 180 -4.81 -9.08 -8.07
N GLY A 181 -3.63 -9.57 -7.64
CA GLY A 181 -2.52 -8.69 -7.28
C GLY A 181 -1.46 -9.29 -6.36
N VAL A 182 -1.32 -8.73 -5.15
CA VAL A 182 -0.31 -9.11 -4.17
C VAL A 182 -0.93 -9.27 -2.79
N SER A 183 -0.42 -10.17 -1.97
CA SER A 183 -0.79 -10.33 -0.57
C SER A 183 0.46 -10.19 0.28
N LEU A 184 0.34 -9.42 1.36
CA LEU A 184 1.37 -9.29 2.38
C LEU A 184 0.93 -10.09 3.61
N LEU A 185 1.77 -11.01 4.03
CA LEU A 185 1.49 -11.88 5.18
C LEU A 185 2.61 -11.71 6.20
N CYS A 186 2.27 -11.43 7.45
CA CYS A 186 3.26 -11.54 8.50
C CYS A 186 3.61 -13.00 8.70
N THR A 187 4.89 -13.28 8.98
CA THR A 187 5.27 -14.60 9.48
C THR A 187 4.53 -14.80 10.82
N GLY A 188 3.59 -15.75 10.85
CA GLY A 188 2.63 -15.96 11.93
C GLY A 188 3.25 -16.30 13.30
N PRO A 189 2.42 -16.64 14.31
CA PRO A 189 2.90 -16.93 15.65
C PRO A 189 3.95 -18.05 15.63
N ARG A 190 5.03 -17.86 16.40
CA ARG A 190 5.85 -19.00 16.85
C ARG A 190 4.98 -19.76 17.84
N THR A 191 4.57 -20.98 17.49
CA THR A 191 4.17 -21.96 18.50
C THR A 191 5.46 -22.39 19.20
N ASP A 192 5.61 -21.93 20.43
CA ASP A 192 6.48 -22.49 21.45
C ASP A 192 6.06 -23.92 21.82
#